data_AF-A0A9P6CVA9-F1
#
_entry.id   AF-A0A9P6CVA9-F1
#
_cell.length_a   1.000
_cell.length_b   1.000
_cell.length_c   1.000
_cell.angle_alpha   90.00
_cell.angle_beta   90.00
_cell.angle_gamma   90.00
#
_symmetry.space_group_name_H-M   'P 1'
#
loop_
_entity.id
_entity.type
_entity.pdbx_description
1 polymer ?
#
loop_
_entity_poly.entity_id
_entity_poly.type
_entity_poly.pdbx_seq_one_letter_code
_entity_poly.pdbx_strand_id
1 'polypeptide(L)'
;EGTAERVALHAPYVLLFDQRFIEVRHLENSRLVQIIQGAEIRCVWDGRAVNEGSAIMAQDGTEEDIVQEPRVHAVMNLPEPSGPAGRPSRCIMQHVFELFPT
;
A
#
# COMPACT_ATOMS: atom_id res chain seq x y z
N GLU A 1 -10.96 10.38 13.82
CA GLU A 1 -10.30 9.08 14.02
C GLU A 1 -10.67 8.20 12.83
N GLY A 2 -9.71 7.52 12.21
CA GLY A 2 -9.95 6.60 11.09
C GLY A 2 -9.99 5.16 11.58
N THR A 3 -10.65 4.29 10.80
CA THR A 3 -10.74 2.86 11.10
C THR A 3 -9.97 2.11 10.03
N ALA A 4 -8.83 1.53 10.40
CA ALA A 4 -8.01 0.79 9.45
C ALA A 4 -8.72 -0.49 8.99
N GLU A 5 -8.94 -0.62 7.69
CA GLU A 5 -9.51 -1.83 7.05
C GLU A 5 -8.42 -2.84 6.69
N ARG A 6 -7.21 -2.35 6.37
CA ARG A 6 -6.04 -3.16 6.03
C ARG A 6 -4.80 -2.59 6.69
N VAL A 7 -3.83 -3.46 6.93
CA VAL A 7 -2.54 -3.12 7.52
C VAL A 7 -1.44 -3.76 6.68
N ALA A 8 -0.42 -2.98 6.32
CA ALA A 8 0.79 -3.50 5.70
C ALA A 8 2.02 -3.11 6.53
N LEU A 9 3.04 -3.97 6.48
CA LEU A 9 4.33 -3.70 7.10
C LEU A 9 5.31 -3.31 6.01
N HIS A 10 5.90 -2.14 6.16
CA HIS A 10 6.99 -1.68 5.32
C HIS A 10 8.06 -1.11 6.22
N ALA A 11 8.89 -2.00 6.78
CA ALA A 11 9.86 -1.63 7.82
C ALA A 11 10.70 -0.41 7.39
N PRO A 12 10.90 0.58 8.28
CA PRO A 12 10.54 0.60 9.71
C PRO A 12 9.12 1.11 10.03
N TYR A 13 8.20 1.12 9.06
CA TYR A 13 6.86 1.70 9.20
C TYR A 13 5.74 0.66 9.15
N VAL A 14 4.65 0.95 9.85
CA VAL A 14 3.35 0.29 9.68
C VAL A 14 2.41 1.24 8.92
N LEU A 15 1.72 0.70 7.93
CA LEU A 15 0.79 1.41 7.06
C LEU A 15 -0.64 0.99 7.42
N LEU A 16 -1.45 1.94 7.88
CA LEU A 16 -2.84 1.72 8.26
C LEU A 16 -3.75 2.32 7.19
N PHE A 17 -4.51 1.48 6.50
CA PHE A 17 -5.36 1.90 5.37
C PHE A 17 -6.79 2.14 5.85
N ASP A 18 -7.21 3.42 5.87
CA ASP A 18 -8.62 3.85 5.89
C ASP A 18 -9.03 4.19 4.45
N GLN A 19 -10.32 4.16 4.13
CA GLN A 19 -10.81 4.47 2.78
C GLN A 19 -10.48 5.90 2.33
N ARG A 20 -10.20 6.81 3.27
CA ARG A 20 -9.92 8.22 3.00
C ARG A 20 -8.45 8.60 3.14
N PHE A 21 -7.67 7.79 3.85
CA PHE A 21 -6.25 8.06 4.05
C PHE A 21 -5.45 6.83 4.44
N ILE A 22 -4.15 6.90 4.20
CA ILE A 22 -3.16 5.98 4.74
C ILE A 22 -2.45 6.68 5.88
N GLU A 23 -2.52 6.10 7.07
CA GLU A 23 -1.81 6.56 8.24
C GLU A 23 -0.50 5.77 8.40
N VAL A 24 0.62 6.48 8.27
CA VAL A 24 1.96 5.92 8.34
C VAL A 24 2.50 6.17 9.75
N ARG A 25 2.80 5.10 10.47
CA ARG A 25 3.42 5.17 11.80
C ARG A 25 4.76 4.47 11.82
N HIS A 26 5.68 5.02 12.61
CA HIS A 26 6.93 4.33 12.90
C HIS A 26 6.64 3.11 13.78
N LEU A 27 7.12 1.93 13.38
CA LEU A 27 6.77 0.65 13.99
C LEU A 27 7.14 0.60 15.48
N GLU A 28 8.34 1.05 15.81
CA GLU A 28 8.88 0.92 17.18
C GLU A 28 8.18 1.83 18.20
N ASN A 29 7.97 3.10 17.86
CA ASN A 29 7.50 4.12 18.81
C ASN A 29 6.06 4.58 18.52
N SER A 30 5.40 3.99 17.52
CA SER A 30 4.05 4.31 17.06
C SER A 30 3.81 5.79 16.71
N ARG A 31 4.86 6.60 16.52
CA ARG A 31 4.69 8.01 16.17
C ARG A 31 4.11 8.13 14.77
N LEU A 32 3.15 9.04 14.61
CA LEU A 32 2.64 9.43 13.30
C LEU A 32 3.76 10.07 12.50
N VAL A 33 4.05 9.49 11.33
CA VAL A 33 5.07 9.98 10.39
C VAL A 33 4.38 10.79 9.30
N GLN A 34 3.30 10.27 8.74
CA GLN A 34 2.60 10.88 7.61
C GLN A 34 1.13 10.45 7.54
N ILE A 35 0.29 11.30 6.98
CA ILE A 35 -1.03 10.96 6.47
C ILE A 35 -1.05 11.18 4.97
N ILE A 36 -1.35 10.13 4.19
CA ILE A 36 -1.52 10.20 2.73
C ILE A 36 -3.02 10.25 2.45
N GLN A 37 -3.51 11.38 1.95
CA GLN A 37 -4.95 11.56 1.65
C GLN A 37 -5.33 10.91 0.32
N GLY A 38 -6.56 10.42 0.22
CA GLY A 38 -7.11 9.85 -1.01
C GLY A 38 -8.60 9.53 -0.90
N ALA A 39 -9.18 8.93 -1.94
CA ALA A 39 -10.57 8.51 -1.96
C ALA A 39 -10.67 7.04 -2.37
N GLU A 40 -11.48 6.26 -1.65
CA GLU A 40 -11.65 4.82 -1.89
C GLU A 40 -10.32 4.05 -1.89
N ILE A 41 -9.42 4.39 -0.96
CA ILE A 41 -8.09 3.79 -0.87
C ILE A 41 -8.21 2.32 -0.47
N ARG A 42 -7.51 1.43 -1.20
CA ARG A 42 -7.40 0.01 -0.85
C ARG A 42 -5.97 -0.49 -1.03
N CYS A 43 -5.47 -1.26 -0.07
CA CYS A 43 -4.26 -2.05 -0.23
C CYS A 43 -4.55 -3.25 -1.14
N VAL A 44 -3.85 -3.35 -2.27
CA VAL A 44 -4.00 -4.45 -3.23
C VAL A 44 -2.89 -5.49 -3.10
N TRP A 45 -1.74 -5.09 -2.57
CA TRP A 45 -0.60 -5.97 -2.31
C TRP A 45 0.20 -5.50 -1.09
N ASP A 46 0.47 -6.40 -0.15
CA ASP A 46 1.16 -6.11 1.11
C ASP A 46 2.57 -6.73 1.21
N GLY A 47 3.09 -7.29 0.10
CA GLY A 47 4.43 -7.88 0.04
C GLY A 47 4.51 -9.35 0.44
N ARG A 48 3.43 -9.96 0.94
CA ARG A 48 3.52 -11.28 1.61
C ARG A 48 3.36 -12.51 0.72
N ALA A 49 3.05 -12.36 -0.58
CA ALA A 49 2.59 -13.47 -1.41
C ALA A 49 3.50 -13.90 -2.57
N VAL A 50 4.75 -13.42 -2.69
CA VAL A 50 5.71 -14.01 -3.68
C VAL A 50 6.53 -15.16 -3.07
N ASN A 51 6.08 -15.75 -1.95
CA ASN A 51 6.85 -16.79 -1.28
C ASN A 51 6.02 -18.01 -0.83
N GLU A 52 5.17 -18.52 -1.72
CA GLU A 52 4.70 -19.92 -1.59
C GLU A 52 5.75 -20.92 -2.13
N GLY A 53 6.83 -20.45 -2.77
CA GLY A 53 7.87 -21.29 -3.38
C GLY A 53 9.22 -21.36 -2.65
N SER A 54 9.60 -20.40 -1.81
CA SER A 54 10.90 -20.43 -1.10
C SER A 54 10.80 -21.06 0.28
N ALA A 55 9.61 -21.42 0.76
CA ALA A 55 9.45 -22.16 2.02
C ALA A 55 9.85 -23.66 1.93
N ILE A 56 10.17 -24.18 0.74
CA ILE A 56 10.45 -25.62 0.54
C ILE A 56 11.92 -25.96 0.19
N MET A 57 12.77 -25.00 -0.20
CA MET A 57 14.15 -25.32 -0.61
C MET A 57 15.19 -24.45 0.12
N ALA A 58 15.28 -24.61 1.44
CA ALA A 58 16.55 -24.44 2.13
C ALA A 58 17.27 -25.81 2.13
N GLN A 59 17.55 -26.34 0.94
CA GLN A 59 18.52 -27.40 0.76
C GLN A 59 19.54 -26.90 -0.25
N ASP A 60 20.75 -26.70 0.26
CA ASP A 60 22.00 -26.53 -0.49
C ASP A 60 22.32 -25.11 -1.03
N GLY A 61 22.97 -24.31 -0.16
CA GLY A 61 24.36 -23.94 -0.44
C GLY A 61 24.70 -22.75 -1.34
N THR A 62 23.74 -21.98 -1.85
CA THR A 62 24.03 -20.67 -2.47
C THR A 62 23.07 -19.60 -1.95
N GLU A 63 23.49 -18.91 -0.89
CA GLU A 63 22.85 -17.73 -0.30
C GLU A 63 22.95 -16.53 -1.25
N GLU A 64 22.21 -16.55 -2.36
CA GLU A 64 21.72 -15.30 -2.94
C GLU A 64 20.51 -14.91 -2.10
N ASP A 65 20.77 -14.12 -1.06
CA ASP A 65 19.80 -13.43 -0.23
C ASP A 65 18.75 -12.79 -1.15
N ILE A 66 17.64 -13.47 -1.39
CA ILE A 66 16.50 -12.91 -2.11
C ILE A 66 15.85 -11.95 -1.11
N VAL A 67 16.53 -10.82 -0.86
CA VAL A 67 15.97 -9.67 -0.17
C VAL A 67 14.89 -9.13 -1.08
N GLN A 68 13.70 -9.72 -1.00
CA GLN A 68 12.53 -9.05 -1.56
C GLN A 68 12.37 -7.79 -0.74
N GLU A 69 12.68 -6.65 -1.38
CA GLU A 69 12.32 -5.36 -0.84
C GLU A 69 10.83 -5.42 -0.47
N PRO A 70 10.44 -5.02 0.75
CA PRO A 70 9.04 -4.93 1.09
C PRO A 70 8.39 -3.99 0.06
N ARG A 71 7.39 -4.47 -0.68
CA ARG A 71 6.65 -3.69 -1.67
C ARG A 71 5.19 -3.65 -1.29
N VAL A 72 4.64 -2.46 -1.17
CA VAL A 72 3.23 -2.26 -0.85
C VAL A 72 2.58 -1.52 -2.00
N HIS A 73 1.55 -2.11 -2.60
CA HIS A 73 0.78 -1.47 -3.65
C HIS A 73 -0.62 -1.14 -3.16
N ALA A 74 -1.09 0.03 -3.57
CA ALA A 74 -2.41 0.52 -3.24
C ALA A 74 -3.10 1.08 -4.48
N VAL A 75 -4.42 1.17 -4.40
CA VAL A 75 -5.25 1.83 -5.40
C VAL A 75 -6.09 2.90 -4.72
N MET A 76 -6.33 4.00 -5.41
CA MET A 76 -7.30 5.03 -5.00
C MET A 76 -8.03 5.59 -6.22
N ASN A 77 -9.19 6.20 -6.01
CA ASN A 77 -9.89 6.94 -7.05
C ASN A 77 -9.24 8.32 -7.23
N LEU A 78 -9.06 8.74 -8.48
CA LEU A 78 -8.71 10.11 -8.81
C LEU A 78 -9.98 10.97 -8.84
N PRO A 79 -9.89 12.26 -8.44
CA PRO A 79 -11.01 13.18 -8.62
C PRO A 79 -11.38 13.24 -10.10
N GLU A 80 -12.68 13.13 -10.40
CA GLU A 80 -13.17 13.24 -11.77
C GLU A 80 -12.73 14.57 -12.38
N PRO A 81 -12.18 14.58 -13.62
CA PRO A 81 -12.05 15.82 -14.35
C PRO A 81 -13.47 16.36 -14.61
N SER A 82 -13.75 17.57 -14.14
CA SER A 82 -15.00 18.26 -14.44
C SER A 82 -15.12 18.44 -15.96
N GLY A 83 -15.89 17.58 -16.60
CA GLY A 83 -16.14 17.66 -18.03
C GLY A 83 -16.81 18.98 -18.41
N PRO A 84 -16.55 19.52 -19.62
CA PRO A 84 -17.15 20.75 -20.09
C PRO A 84 -18.63 20.54 -20.45
N ALA A 85 -19.51 20.39 -19.44
CA ALA A 85 -20.97 20.48 -19.51
C ALA A 85 -21.69 20.11 -18.18
N GLY A 86 -20.98 19.88 -17.06
CA GLY A 86 -21.64 19.52 -15.79
C GLY A 86 -22.38 18.18 -15.81
N ARG A 87 -22.14 17.35 -16.83
CA ARG A 87 -22.55 15.94 -16.81
C ARG A 87 -21.50 15.16 -16.01
N PRO A 88 -21.90 14.42 -14.95
CA PRO A 88 -20.99 13.54 -14.25
C PRO A 88 -20.45 12.50 -15.23
N SER A 89 -19.12 12.35 -15.28
CA SER A 89 -18.53 11.31 -16.11
C SER A 89 -18.78 10.00 -15.38
N ARG A 90 -19.47 9.05 -16.01
CA ARG A 90 -19.72 7.75 -15.37
C ARG A 90 -18.46 6.90 -15.21
N CYS A 91 -17.29 7.41 -15.62
CA CYS A 91 -16.02 6.69 -15.49
C CYS A 91 -15.31 7.08 -14.18
N ILE A 92 -15.00 6.08 -13.37
CA ILE A 92 -14.11 6.23 -12.22
C ILE A 92 -12.68 5.99 -12.72
N MET A 93 -11.82 7.00 -12.60
CA MET A 93 -10.39 6.82 -12.84
C MET A 93 -9.74 6.29 -11.56
N GLN A 94 -9.04 5.16 -11.67
CA GLN A 94 -8.32 4.56 -10.55
C GLN A 94 -6.80 4.70 -10.78
N HIS A 95 -6.10 5.12 -9.74
CA HIS A 95 -4.65 5.22 -9.72
C HIS A 95 -4.10 4.10 -8.84
N VAL A 96 -3.34 3.19 -9.45
CA VAL A 96 -2.58 2.15 -8.75
C VAL A 96 -1.15 2.66 -8.58
N PHE A 97 -0.62 2.60 -7.36
CA PHE A 97 0.69 3.10 -7.02
C PHE A 97 1.41 2.20 -6.01
N GLU A 98 2.73 2.29 -6.01
CA GLU A 98 3.62 1.63 -5.05
C GLU A 98 4.03 2.64 -3.97
N LEU A 99 4.07 2.19 -2.72
CA LEU A 99 4.55 2.97 -1.57
C LEU A 99 6.00 2.58 -1.31
N PHE A 100 6.89 3.56 -1.39
CA PHE A 100 8.31 3.41 -1.08
C PHE A 100 8.64 4.09 0.27
N PRO A 101 9.54 3.53 1.10
CA PRO A 101 10.07 4.24 2.25
C PRO A 101 11.00 5.33 1.73
N THR A 102 10.80 6.55 2.19
CA THR A 102 11.70 7.68 1.94
C THR A 102 12.38 8.12 3.22
#